data_AF-A0BPV5-F1
#
_entry.id   AF-A0BPV5-F1
#
_cell.length_a   1.000
_cell.length_b   1.000
_cell.length_c   1.000
_cell.angle_alpha   90.00
_cell.angle_beta   90.00
_cell.angle_gamma   90.00
#
_symmetry.space_group_name_H-M   'P 1'
#
loop_
_entity.id
_entity.type
_entity.pdbx_description
1 polymer ?
#
loop_
_entity_poly.entity_id
_entity_poly.type
_entity_poly.pdbx_seq_one_letter_code
_entity_poly.pdbx_strand_id
1 'polypeptide(L)'
;MLVYGQNAPENSLRWNYTRGAISGLLGSLIGETWHNFYENWKLLLRQYEQPNTVKELYNFSKATVNLENFKRSMGTRMQFAFASGGIDWALRLAAFRAVNHGWQRTWGTFEYGFLRKVPGTMFISLLTAPIGIPFEVARMAYYADKTFPKELQKGYTSFFNALWRIPFEEGPYYFFKNSFPLFARNFFQTLTLFYSFDWMKDKDNNQSIKNTSFLF
;
A
#
# COMPACT_ATOMS: atom_id res chain seq x y z
N MET A 1 33.94 -11.35 20.71
CA MET A 1 32.61 -11.75 20.20
C MET A 1 32.14 -10.62 19.29
N LEU A 2 32.30 -10.80 17.97
CA LEU A 2 32.00 -9.74 16.99
C LEU A 2 30.50 -9.51 16.93
N VAL A 3 30.08 -8.27 17.14
CA VAL A 3 28.69 -7.80 17.07
C VAL A 3 28.24 -7.83 15.60
N TYR A 4 27.93 -9.02 15.09
CA TYR A 4 27.48 -9.25 13.70
C TYR A 4 26.06 -8.71 13.41
N GLY A 5 25.38 -8.12 14.40
CA GLY A 5 23.99 -7.66 14.27
C GLY A 5 23.79 -6.14 14.22
N GLN A 6 24.80 -5.32 14.56
CA GLN A 6 24.62 -3.87 14.71
C GLN A 6 24.81 -3.10 13.39
N ASN A 7 25.62 -3.65 12.47
CA ASN A 7 25.92 -3.07 11.15
C ASN A 7 25.11 -3.70 10.00
N ALA A 8 24.07 -4.49 10.28
CA ALA A 8 23.19 -4.99 9.24
C ALA A 8 22.49 -3.80 8.55
N PRO A 9 22.40 -3.77 7.21
CA PRO A 9 21.78 -2.65 6.51
C PRO A 9 20.31 -2.45 6.93
N GLU A 10 19.67 -3.50 7.45
CA GLU A 10 18.30 -3.51 7.98
C GLU A 10 18.09 -2.65 9.23
N ASN A 11 19.16 -2.25 9.91
CA ASN A 11 19.10 -1.31 11.03
C ASN A 11 19.06 0.16 10.56
N SER A 12 19.40 0.42 9.30
CA SER A 12 19.41 1.78 8.77
C SER A 12 18.00 2.22 8.38
N LEU A 13 17.54 3.33 8.98
CA LEU A 13 16.24 3.94 8.65
C LEU A 13 16.14 4.30 7.17
N ARG A 14 17.22 4.83 6.58
CA ARG A 14 17.26 5.18 5.16
C ARG A 14 17.05 3.96 4.26
N TRP A 15 17.67 2.84 4.62
CA TRP A 15 17.56 1.60 3.87
C TRP A 15 16.17 0.97 3.95
N ASN A 16 15.56 1.01 5.13
CA ASN A 16 14.19 0.54 5.31
C ASN A 16 13.19 1.42 4.55
N TYR A 17 13.41 2.73 4.53
CA TYR A 17 12.62 3.65 3.71
C TYR A 17 12.76 3.36 2.22
N THR A 18 13.98 3.23 1.69
CA THR A 18 14.19 2.98 0.25
C THR A 18 13.60 1.65 -0.20
N ARG A 19 13.77 0.58 0.58
CA ARG A 19 13.15 -0.72 0.30
C ARG A 19 11.62 -0.62 0.30
N GLY A 20 11.06 0.08 1.29
CA GLY A 20 9.61 0.29 1.40
C GLY A 20 9.06 1.15 0.26
N ALA A 21 9.81 2.15 -0.18
CA ALA A 21 9.44 2.97 -1.33
C ALA A 21 9.46 2.16 -2.62
N ILE A 22 10.51 1.37 -2.87
CA ILE A 22 10.60 0.55 -4.08
C ILE A 22 9.49 -0.51 -4.11
N SER A 23 9.31 -1.27 -3.02
CA SER A 23 8.29 -2.32 -2.96
C SER A 23 6.87 -1.75 -3.01
N GLY A 24 6.62 -0.66 -2.28
CA GLY A 24 5.33 0.02 -2.26
C GLY A 24 4.98 0.65 -3.61
N LEU A 25 5.95 1.27 -4.30
CA LEU A 25 5.76 1.80 -5.66
C LEU A 25 5.42 0.70 -6.65
N LEU A 26 6.21 -0.38 -6.69
CA LEU A 26 5.96 -1.48 -7.63
C LEU A 26 4.59 -2.12 -7.36
N GLY A 27 4.29 -2.41 -6.09
CA GLY A 27 3.00 -2.97 -5.70
C GLY A 27 1.82 -2.07 -6.04
N SER A 28 1.94 -0.76 -5.79
CA SER A 28 0.86 0.20 -6.05
C SER A 28 0.68 0.47 -7.54
N LEU A 29 1.76 0.52 -8.33
CA LEU A 29 1.69 0.69 -9.78
C LEU A 29 1.02 -0.53 -10.43
N ILE A 30 1.43 -1.74 -10.05
CA ILE A 30 0.80 -2.97 -10.55
C ILE A 30 -0.66 -3.04 -10.10
N GLY A 31 -0.94 -2.74 -8.83
CA GLY A 31 -2.30 -2.76 -8.28
C GLY A 31 -3.24 -1.77 -8.96
N GLU A 32 -2.83 -0.53 -9.16
CA GLU A 32 -3.66 0.50 -9.82
C GLU A 32 -3.83 0.25 -11.31
N THR A 33 -2.81 -0.26 -12.00
CA THR A 33 -2.95 -0.63 -13.42
C THR A 33 -3.91 -1.82 -13.59
N TRP A 34 -3.78 -2.84 -12.75
CA TRP A 34 -4.68 -4.01 -12.72
C TRP A 34 -6.11 -3.62 -12.39
N HIS A 35 -6.31 -2.79 -11.35
CA HIS A 35 -7.63 -2.35 -10.96
C HIS A 35 -8.28 -1.48 -12.05
N ASN A 36 -7.52 -0.59 -12.71
CA ASN A 36 -8.03 0.17 -13.86
C ASN A 36 -8.46 -0.75 -15.00
N PHE A 37 -7.67 -1.78 -15.29
CA PHE A 37 -8.01 -2.77 -16.30
C PHE A 37 -9.29 -3.53 -15.94
N TYR A 38 -9.38 -4.04 -14.70
CA TYR A 38 -10.54 -4.78 -14.21
C TYR A 38 -11.84 -3.97 -14.23
N GLU A 39 -11.81 -2.71 -13.80
CA GLU A 39 -13.00 -1.85 -13.82
C GLU A 39 -13.48 -1.60 -15.26
N ASN A 40 -12.57 -1.30 -16.19
CA ASN A 40 -12.93 -1.09 -17.60
C ASN A 40 -13.37 -2.40 -18.28
N TRP A 41 -12.77 -3.53 -17.91
CA TRP A 41 -13.18 -4.85 -18.35
C TRP A 41 -14.62 -5.15 -17.94
N LYS A 42 -14.95 -4.90 -16.67
CA LYS A 42 -16.29 -5.08 -16.13
C LYS A 42 -17.32 -4.15 -16.78
N LEU A 43 -16.92 -2.94 -17.16
CA LEU A 43 -17.78 -2.02 -17.93
C LEU A 43 -18.10 -2.57 -19.32
N LEU A 44 -17.12 -3.15 -20.03
CA LEU A 44 -17.36 -3.78 -21.34
C LEU A 44 -18.26 -5.01 -21.23
N LEU A 45 -18.09 -5.83 -20.18
CA LEU A 45 -18.94 -7.00 -19.93
C LEU A 45 -20.41 -6.65 -19.68
N ARG A 46 -20.73 -5.38 -19.37
CA ARG A 46 -22.13 -4.93 -19.26
C ARG A 46 -22.77 -4.65 -20.62
N GLN A 47 -21.97 -4.38 -21.65
CA GLN A 47 -22.44 -4.00 -22.98
C GLN A 47 -22.26 -5.12 -24.01
N TYR A 48 -21.28 -6.00 -23.80
CA TYR A 48 -20.89 -7.07 -24.71
C TYR A 48 -20.94 -8.44 -24.01
N GLU A 49 -21.12 -9.49 -24.81
CA GLU A 49 -21.06 -10.87 -24.32
C GLU A 49 -19.66 -11.24 -23.82
N GLN A 50 -19.61 -12.23 -22.92
CA GLN A 50 -18.37 -12.72 -22.34
C GLN A 50 -17.54 -13.44 -23.42
N PRO A 51 -16.22 -13.20 -23.51
CA PRO A 51 -15.38 -13.88 -24.48
C PRO A 51 -15.25 -15.37 -24.13
N ASN A 52 -15.61 -16.25 -25.06
CA ASN A 52 -15.56 -17.70 -24.87
C ASN A 52 -14.30 -18.32 -25.48
N THR A 53 -13.67 -17.63 -26.44
CA THR A 53 -12.45 -18.09 -27.12
C THR A 53 -11.23 -17.25 -26.74
N VAL A 54 -10.02 -17.83 -26.76
CA VAL A 54 -8.75 -17.11 -26.49
C VAL A 54 -8.54 -15.92 -27.43
N LYS A 55 -8.93 -16.04 -28.70
CA LYS A 55 -8.86 -14.94 -29.68
C LYS A 55 -9.79 -13.79 -29.32
N GLU A 56 -11.01 -14.11 -28.88
CA GLU A 56 -11.99 -13.13 -28.39
C GLU A 56 -11.48 -12.47 -27.11
N LEU A 57 -10.89 -13.24 -26.18
CA LEU A 57 -10.28 -12.73 -24.96
C LEU A 57 -9.15 -11.72 -25.27
N TYR A 58 -8.29 -12.02 -26.25
CA TYR A 58 -7.25 -11.10 -26.70
C TYR A 58 -7.84 -9.81 -27.27
N ASN A 59 -8.83 -9.93 -28.17
CA ASN A 59 -9.51 -8.78 -28.76
C ASN A 59 -10.21 -7.94 -27.70
N PHE A 60 -10.85 -8.57 -26.72
CA PHE A 60 -11.54 -7.91 -25.61
C PHE A 60 -10.54 -7.22 -24.66
N SER A 61 -9.41 -7.86 -24.36
CA SER A 61 -8.31 -7.25 -23.59
C SER A 61 -7.76 -6.02 -24.30
N LYS A 62 -7.53 -6.14 -25.61
CA LYS A 62 -7.05 -5.04 -26.45
C LYS A 62 -8.09 -3.92 -26.55
N ALA A 63 -9.37 -4.24 -26.62
CA ALA A 63 -10.45 -3.25 -26.59
C ALA A 63 -10.47 -2.52 -25.24
N THR A 64 -10.34 -3.25 -24.13
CA THR A 64 -10.29 -2.70 -22.77
C THR A 64 -9.19 -1.66 -22.61
N VAL A 65 -7.97 -1.98 -23.05
CA VAL A 65 -6.82 -1.05 -22.97
C VAL A 65 -6.98 0.15 -23.92
N ASN A 66 -7.74 0.00 -25.00
CA ASN A 66 -7.96 1.06 -25.97
C ASN A 66 -9.09 2.03 -25.62
N LEU A 67 -9.90 1.73 -24.61
CA LEU A 67 -10.94 2.65 -24.14
C LEU A 67 -10.34 4.00 -23.74
N GLU A 68 -11.01 5.08 -24.14
CA GLU A 68 -10.60 6.44 -23.78
C GLU A 68 -10.59 6.63 -22.25
N ASN A 69 -11.59 6.06 -21.57
CA ASN A 69 -11.67 6.05 -20.11
C ASN A 69 -10.44 5.40 -19.46
N PHE A 70 -9.97 4.26 -20.00
CA PHE A 70 -8.79 3.57 -19.51
C PHE A 70 -7.53 4.44 -19.65
N LYS A 71 -7.33 5.05 -20.81
CA LYS A 71 -6.17 5.93 -21.09
C LYS A 71 -6.19 7.18 -20.23
N ARG A 72 -7.37 7.81 -20.08
CA ARG A 72 -7.55 9.06 -19.32
C ARG A 72 -7.40 8.85 -17.81
N SER A 73 -7.89 7.74 -17.26
CA SER A 73 -7.77 7.44 -15.83
C SER A 73 -6.35 7.05 -15.41
N MET A 74 -5.57 6.46 -16.32
CA MET A 74 -4.26 5.88 -16.03
C MET A 74 -3.29 6.91 -15.42
N GLY A 75 -3.20 8.09 -16.02
CA GLY A 75 -2.27 9.13 -15.55
C GLY A 75 -2.54 9.54 -14.10
N THR A 76 -3.81 9.72 -13.72
CA THR A 76 -4.15 10.13 -12.36
C THR A 76 -3.98 8.98 -11.35
N ARG A 77 -4.29 7.74 -11.75
CA ARG A 77 -4.06 6.55 -10.92
C ARG A 77 -2.57 6.29 -10.67
N MET A 78 -1.73 6.50 -11.67
CA MET A 78 -0.27 6.41 -11.51
C MET A 78 0.25 7.44 -10.50
N GLN A 79 -0.21 8.69 -10.56
CA GLN A 79 0.17 9.72 -9.58
C GLN A 79 -0.18 9.31 -8.14
N PHE A 80 -1.38 8.74 -7.95
CA PHE A 80 -1.77 8.17 -6.66
C PHE A 80 -0.87 7.00 -6.25
N ALA A 81 -0.57 6.08 -7.16
CA ALA A 81 0.33 4.95 -6.90
C ALA A 81 1.74 5.42 -6.51
N PHE A 82 2.23 6.52 -7.09
CA PHE A 82 3.50 7.13 -6.70
C PHE A 82 3.46 7.67 -5.27
N ALA A 83 2.41 8.43 -4.93
CA ALA A 83 2.29 9.03 -3.60
C ALA A 83 2.03 7.99 -2.50
N SER A 84 1.04 7.12 -2.68
CA SER A 84 0.70 6.08 -1.70
C SER A 84 1.78 5.00 -1.63
N GLY A 85 2.20 4.48 -2.78
CA GLY A 85 3.24 3.44 -2.87
C GLY A 85 4.60 3.91 -2.37
N GLY A 86 5.06 5.07 -2.82
CA GLY A 86 6.40 5.56 -2.52
C GLY A 86 6.56 6.22 -1.16
N ILE A 87 5.51 6.87 -0.65
CA ILE A 87 5.60 7.66 0.59
C ILE A 87 4.92 6.93 1.75
N ASP A 88 3.63 6.62 1.64
CA ASP A 88 2.87 6.03 2.75
C ASP A 88 3.44 4.66 3.18
N TRP A 89 3.59 3.74 2.24
CA TRP A 89 4.15 2.41 2.52
C TRP A 89 5.62 2.45 2.99
N ALA A 90 6.41 3.37 2.45
CA ALA A 90 7.81 3.55 2.87
C ALA A 90 7.91 4.04 4.32
N LEU A 91 7.08 5.01 4.70
CA LEU A 91 7.03 5.52 6.07
C LEU A 91 6.52 4.46 7.05
N ARG A 92 5.48 3.70 6.67
CA ARG A 92 4.96 2.57 7.46
C ARG A 92 6.03 1.53 7.72
N LEU A 93 6.76 1.11 6.68
CA LEU A 93 7.82 0.11 6.83
C LEU A 93 9.01 0.63 7.63
N ALA A 94 9.44 1.87 7.38
CA ALA A 94 10.53 2.50 8.10
C ALA A 94 10.22 2.63 9.59
N ALA A 95 9.01 3.11 9.95
CA ALA A 95 8.55 3.21 11.33
C ALA A 95 8.44 1.83 12.00
N PHE A 96 7.90 0.84 11.29
CA PHE A 96 7.77 -0.52 11.80
C PHE A 96 9.13 -1.14 12.13
N ARG A 97 10.11 -1.01 11.23
CA ARG A 97 11.48 -1.51 11.47
C ARG A 97 12.18 -0.69 12.55
N ALA A 98 11.95 0.62 12.61
CA ALA A 98 12.50 1.49 13.66
C ALA A 98 11.99 1.14 15.07
N VAL A 99 10.85 0.49 15.24
CA VAL A 99 10.41 0.00 16.57
C VAL A 99 10.76 -1.46 16.80
N ASN A 100 10.71 -2.30 15.76
CA ASN A 100 10.90 -3.75 15.92
C ASN A 100 12.34 -4.25 15.66
N HIS A 101 13.31 -3.37 15.38
CA HIS A 101 14.71 -3.74 15.08
C HIS A 101 15.42 -4.53 16.19
N GLY A 102 14.98 -4.42 17.45
CA GLY A 102 15.50 -5.21 18.58
C GLY A 102 14.66 -6.44 18.94
N TRP A 103 13.53 -6.67 18.26
CA TRP A 103 12.59 -7.75 18.55
C TRP A 103 12.71 -8.93 17.58
N GLN A 104 13.73 -8.89 16.71
CA GLN A 104 14.10 -9.99 15.84
C GLN A 104 15.10 -10.91 16.56
N ARG A 105 15.01 -12.22 16.32
CA ARG A 105 15.86 -13.21 16.99
C ARG A 105 17.34 -12.95 16.67
N THR A 106 18.21 -13.03 17.68
CA THR A 106 19.62 -13.37 17.45
C THR A 106 19.69 -14.87 17.11
N TRP A 107 20.58 -15.25 16.19
CA TRP A 107 20.79 -16.64 15.77
C TRP A 107 20.82 -17.61 16.99
N GLY A 108 19.93 -18.61 17.02
CA GLY A 108 20.02 -19.77 17.94
C GLY A 108 19.19 -19.79 19.23
N THR A 109 18.30 -18.82 19.53
CA THR A 109 17.51 -18.82 20.78
C THR A 109 16.06 -19.31 20.63
N PHE A 110 15.55 -20.06 21.63
CA PHE A 110 14.18 -20.59 21.73
C PHE A 110 13.11 -19.49 21.87
N GLU A 111 11.89 -19.84 21.45
CA GLU A 111 10.75 -18.97 21.13
C GLU A 111 10.06 -18.40 22.38
N TYR A 112 9.91 -17.07 22.45
CA TYR A 112 9.07 -16.42 23.47
C TYR A 112 7.99 -15.56 22.82
N GLY A 113 6.83 -16.19 22.58
CA GLY A 113 5.49 -15.59 22.50
C GLY A 113 5.07 -14.92 21.20
N PHE A 114 4.01 -15.46 20.57
CA PHE A 114 3.17 -14.79 19.55
C PHE A 114 2.84 -13.33 19.92
N LEU A 115 2.60 -13.09 21.21
CA LEU A 115 2.17 -11.80 21.75
C LEU A 115 3.29 -10.75 21.86
N ARG A 116 4.57 -11.13 21.80
CA ARG A 116 5.67 -10.19 22.10
C ARG A 116 5.77 -9.04 21.10
N LYS A 117 5.48 -9.30 19.82
CA LYS A 117 5.53 -8.28 18.76
C LYS A 117 4.23 -7.48 18.61
N VAL A 118 3.15 -7.91 19.27
CA VAL A 118 1.82 -7.29 19.13
C VAL A 118 1.82 -5.84 19.63
N PRO A 119 2.31 -5.50 20.85
CA PRO A 119 2.25 -4.12 21.34
C PRO A 119 3.01 -3.12 20.46
N GLY A 120 4.23 -3.46 20.02
CA GLY A 120 5.03 -2.60 19.16
C GLY A 120 4.42 -2.41 17.77
N THR A 121 3.82 -3.47 17.22
CA THR A 121 3.11 -3.39 15.94
C THR A 121 1.84 -2.55 16.07
N MET A 122 1.05 -2.74 17.14
CA MET A 122 -0.15 -1.93 17.39
C MET A 122 0.20 -0.44 17.55
N PHE A 123 1.26 -0.13 18.29
CA PHE A 123 1.72 1.25 18.47
C PHE A 123 2.09 1.90 17.13
N ILE A 124 2.86 1.21 16.29
CA ILE A 124 3.22 1.72 14.97
C ILE A 124 2.03 1.84 14.04
N SER A 125 1.13 0.87 14.05
CA SER A 125 -0.11 0.94 13.26
C SER A 125 -0.94 2.16 13.64
N LEU A 126 -1.00 2.50 14.92
CA LEU A 126 -1.71 3.68 15.39
C LEU A 126 -1.06 4.98 14.91
N LEU A 127 0.27 5.08 15.01
CA LEU A 127 1.02 6.27 14.59
C LEU A 127 1.02 6.48 13.07
N THR A 128 1.03 5.40 12.30
CA THR A 128 1.17 5.46 10.85
C THR A 128 -0.17 5.46 10.10
N ALA A 129 -1.27 5.07 10.75
CA ALA A 129 -2.60 5.08 10.15
C ALA A 129 -3.01 6.43 9.50
N PRO A 130 -2.73 7.60 10.10
CA PRO A 130 -3.07 8.90 9.51
C PRO A 130 -2.32 9.26 8.22
N ILE A 131 -1.14 8.69 8.00
CA ILE A 131 -0.22 9.09 6.91
C ILE A 131 -0.88 8.89 5.54
N GLY A 132 -1.60 7.77 5.37
CA GLY A 132 -2.30 7.43 4.13
C GLY A 132 -3.56 8.25 3.85
N ILE A 133 -4.17 8.84 4.88
CA ILE A 133 -5.51 9.43 4.79
C ILE A 133 -5.57 10.62 3.80
N PRO A 134 -4.65 11.60 3.82
CA PRO A 134 -4.69 12.70 2.87
C PRO A 134 -4.64 12.24 1.42
N PHE A 135 -3.84 11.21 1.11
CA PHE A 135 -3.76 10.66 -0.25
C PHE A 135 -5.07 9.99 -0.68
N GLU A 136 -5.72 9.25 0.21
CA GLU A 136 -7.00 8.62 -0.09
C GLU A 136 -8.11 9.64 -0.28
N VAL A 137 -8.19 10.63 0.61
CA VAL A 137 -9.23 11.66 0.57
C VAL A 137 -9.04 12.56 -0.65
N ALA A 138 -7.81 12.94 -1.01
CA ALA A 138 -7.55 13.68 -2.26
C ALA A 138 -7.99 12.89 -3.49
N ARG A 139 -7.73 11.58 -3.52
CA ARG A 139 -8.19 10.69 -4.61
C ARG A 139 -9.71 10.61 -4.66
N MET A 140 -10.37 10.44 -3.52
CA MET A 140 -11.84 10.39 -3.43
C MET A 140 -12.47 11.71 -3.86
N ALA A 141 -11.92 12.84 -3.42
CA ALA A 141 -12.36 14.17 -3.81
C ALA A 141 -12.23 14.39 -5.32
N TYR A 142 -11.10 13.99 -5.93
CA TYR A 142 -10.92 14.06 -7.38
C TYR A 142 -11.96 13.25 -8.17
N TYR A 143 -12.27 12.03 -7.72
CA TYR A 143 -13.28 11.21 -8.40
C TYR A 143 -14.70 11.71 -8.16
N ALA A 144 -15.01 12.17 -6.94
CA ALA A 144 -16.31 12.74 -6.60
C ALA A 144 -16.59 14.03 -7.38
N ASP A 145 -15.57 14.87 -7.60
CA ASP A 145 -15.69 16.12 -8.35
C ASP A 145 -16.26 15.88 -9.76
N LYS A 146 -15.84 14.79 -10.42
CA LYS A 146 -16.33 14.42 -11.76
C LYS A 146 -17.79 13.97 -11.79
N THR A 147 -18.36 13.60 -10.64
CA THR A 147 -19.76 13.13 -10.56
C THR A 147 -20.75 14.27 -10.34
N PHE A 148 -20.30 15.43 -9.87
CA PHE A 148 -21.16 16.58 -9.66
C PHE A 148 -21.56 17.27 -10.97
N PRO A 149 -22.72 17.96 -11.04
CA PRO A 149 -23.04 18.81 -12.18
C PRO A 149 -22.00 19.93 -12.33
N LYS A 150 -21.73 20.39 -13.56
CA LYS A 150 -20.62 21.30 -13.89
C LYS A 150 -20.55 22.55 -13.01
N GLU A 151 -21.69 23.06 -12.56
CA GLU A 151 -21.80 24.25 -11.71
C GLU A 151 -21.25 24.06 -10.29
N LEU A 152 -21.23 22.82 -9.78
CA LEU A 152 -20.77 22.48 -8.44
C LEU A 152 -19.38 21.83 -8.43
N GLN A 153 -18.74 21.68 -9.59
CA GLN A 153 -17.40 21.10 -9.69
C GLN A 153 -16.35 22.12 -9.25
N LYS A 154 -15.43 21.69 -8.38
CA LYS A 154 -14.23 22.44 -7.98
C LYS A 154 -13.16 22.45 -9.08
N GLY A 155 -13.28 21.54 -10.05
CA GLY A 155 -12.46 21.50 -11.25
C GLY A 155 -11.08 20.90 -11.00
N TYR A 156 -10.98 19.83 -10.22
CA TYR A 156 -9.71 19.15 -9.99
C TYR A 156 -9.21 18.47 -11.28
N THR A 157 -8.04 18.88 -11.78
CA THR A 157 -7.52 18.36 -13.06
C THR A 157 -6.76 17.03 -12.91
N SER A 158 -6.09 16.83 -11.78
CA SER A 158 -5.28 15.65 -11.48
C SER A 158 -5.27 15.35 -9.98
N PHE A 159 -4.74 14.18 -9.60
CA PHE A 159 -4.62 13.77 -8.19
C PHE A 159 -3.72 14.74 -7.40
N PHE A 160 -2.55 15.08 -7.94
CA PHE A 160 -1.64 16.02 -7.28
C PHE A 160 -2.24 17.43 -7.18
N ASN A 161 -3.04 17.84 -8.17
CA ASN A 161 -3.75 19.11 -8.11
C ASN A 161 -4.75 19.12 -6.95
N ALA A 162 -5.55 18.06 -6.80
CA ALA A 162 -6.48 17.93 -5.67
C ALA A 162 -5.73 17.90 -4.31
N LEU A 163 -4.66 17.11 -4.22
CA LEU A 163 -3.86 16.99 -2.99
C LEU A 163 -3.25 18.34 -2.55
N TRP A 164 -2.82 19.16 -3.51
CA TRP A 164 -2.27 20.48 -3.23
C TRP A 164 -3.34 21.52 -2.92
N ARG A 165 -4.45 21.57 -3.67
CA ARG A 165 -5.48 22.64 -3.53
C ARG A 165 -6.36 22.50 -2.29
N ILE A 166 -6.77 21.28 -1.94
CA ILE A 166 -7.66 21.01 -0.80
C ILE A 166 -7.21 21.71 0.50
N PRO A 167 -5.94 21.61 0.96
CA PRO A 167 -5.54 22.26 2.22
C PRO A 167 -5.59 23.79 2.18
N PHE A 168 -5.50 24.41 0.99
CA PHE A 168 -5.59 25.86 0.85
C PHE A 168 -7.03 26.36 0.66
N GLU A 169 -7.91 25.55 0.05
CA GLU A 169 -9.29 25.92 -0.24
C GLU A 169 -10.25 25.56 0.91
N GLU A 170 -10.05 24.40 1.53
CA GLU A 170 -10.97 23.82 2.53
C GLU A 170 -10.32 23.68 3.92
N GLY A 171 -8.99 23.87 3.98
CA GLY A 171 -8.18 23.70 5.17
C GLY A 171 -7.62 22.28 5.34
N PRO A 172 -6.48 22.10 6.03
CA PRO A 172 -5.84 20.79 6.20
C PRO A 172 -6.69 19.81 7.02
N TYR A 173 -7.59 20.31 7.87
CA TYR A 173 -8.55 19.48 8.62
C TYR A 173 -9.52 18.73 7.70
N TYR A 174 -9.77 19.23 6.49
CA TYR A 174 -10.67 18.58 5.54
C TYR A 174 -10.23 17.14 5.21
N PHE A 175 -8.92 16.87 5.17
CA PHE A 175 -8.41 15.52 4.94
C PHE A 175 -8.82 14.51 6.02
N PHE A 176 -9.05 14.95 7.25
CA PHE A 176 -9.39 14.08 8.38
C PHE A 176 -10.87 14.12 8.75
N LYS A 177 -11.67 14.92 8.05
CA LYS A 177 -13.11 15.01 8.28
C LYS A 177 -13.76 13.67 7.92
N ASN A 178 -14.47 13.07 8.89
CA ASN A 178 -15.14 11.78 8.74
C ASN A 178 -14.19 10.62 8.33
N SER A 179 -12.89 10.74 8.57
CA SER A 179 -11.90 9.74 8.15
C SER A 179 -11.72 8.58 9.13
N PHE A 180 -12.58 8.44 10.15
CA PHE A 180 -12.47 7.37 11.14
C PHE A 180 -12.48 5.96 10.52
N PRO A 181 -13.38 5.62 9.55
CA PRO A 181 -13.33 4.34 8.89
C PRO A 181 -12.02 4.10 8.11
N LEU A 182 -11.46 5.16 7.50
CA LEU A 182 -10.18 5.08 6.78
C LEU A 182 -9.02 4.87 7.75
N PHE A 183 -9.04 5.56 8.89
CA PHE A 183 -8.07 5.37 9.97
C PHE A 183 -8.09 3.94 10.49
N ALA A 184 -9.28 3.41 10.83
CA ALA A 184 -9.44 2.04 11.31
C ALA A 184 -8.95 1.02 10.28
N ARG A 185 -9.32 1.19 9.00
CA ARG A 185 -8.85 0.35 7.90
C ARG A 185 -7.32 0.36 7.80
N ASN A 186 -6.70 1.53 7.81
CA ASN A 186 -5.25 1.68 7.70
C ASN A 186 -4.51 1.13 8.93
N PHE A 187 -5.09 1.27 10.12
CA PHE A 187 -4.60 0.65 11.35
C PHE A 187 -4.57 -0.88 11.23
N PHE A 188 -5.72 -1.50 10.93
CA PHE A 188 -5.80 -2.96 10.82
C PHE A 188 -4.96 -3.49 9.66
N GLN A 189 -4.94 -2.79 8.52
CA GLN A 189 -4.12 -3.18 7.38
C GLN A 189 -2.63 -3.23 7.75
N THR A 190 -2.12 -2.20 8.43
CA THR A 190 -0.71 -2.14 8.85
C THR A 190 -0.41 -3.20 9.91
N LEU A 191 -1.32 -3.33 10.88
CA LEU A 191 -1.20 -4.29 11.97
C LEU A 191 -1.10 -5.71 11.40
N THR A 192 -2.10 -6.13 10.63
CA THR A 192 -2.17 -7.48 10.07
C THR A 192 -1.01 -7.74 9.12
N LEU A 193 -0.72 -6.84 8.18
CA LEU A 193 0.33 -7.08 7.18
C LEU A 193 1.70 -7.27 7.83
N PHE A 194 2.13 -6.33 8.67
CA PHE A 194 3.46 -6.39 9.25
C PHE A 194 3.57 -7.47 10.32
N TYR A 195 2.53 -7.66 11.12
CA TYR A 195 2.51 -8.72 12.13
C TYR A 195 2.57 -10.11 11.49
N SER A 196 1.66 -10.41 10.55
CA SER A 196 1.58 -11.71 9.91
C SER A 196 2.85 -12.02 9.12
N PHE A 197 3.42 -11.04 8.42
CA PHE A 197 4.66 -11.23 7.67
C PHE A 197 5.86 -11.53 8.58
N ASP A 198 6.06 -10.75 9.65
CA ASP A 198 7.16 -10.99 10.58
C ASP A 198 6.95 -12.29 11.40
N TRP A 199 5.70 -12.70 11.63
CA TRP A 199 5.39 -14.00 12.25
C TRP A 199 5.72 -15.18 11.33
N MET A 200 5.30 -15.13 10.07
CA MET A 200 5.62 -16.16 9.07
C MET A 200 7.12 -16.28 8.86
N LYS A 201 7.82 -15.15 8.69
CA LYS A 201 9.28 -15.12 8.52
C LYS A 201 10.01 -15.79 9.68
N ASP A 202 9.58 -15.54 10.92
CA ASP A 202 10.19 -16.15 12.10
C ASP A 202 9.93 -17.67 12.16
N LYS A 203 8.76 -18.13 11.67
CA LYS A 203 8.39 -19.55 11.66
C LYS A 203 9.19 -20.34 10.63
N ASP A 204 9.36 -19.81 9.42
CA ASP A 204 10.12 -20.45 8.34
C ASP A 204 11.61 -20.61 8.72
N ASN A 205 12.20 -19.56 9.30
CA ASN A 205 13.57 -19.60 9.81
C ASN A 205 13.76 -20.68 10.89
N ASN A 206 12.77 -20.87 11.76
CA ASN A 206 12.80 -21.89 12.80
C ASN A 206 12.78 -23.32 12.20
N GLN A 207 12.04 -23.53 11.12
CA GLN A 207 11.96 -24.83 10.45
C GLN A 207 13.24 -25.16 9.67
N SER A 208 13.85 -24.17 9.02
CA SER A 208 15.15 -24.33 8.35
C SER A 208 16.24 -24.80 9.33
N ILE A 209 16.34 -24.16 10.51
CA ILE A 209 17.32 -24.53 11.55
C ILE A 209 17.16 -25.98 11.99
N LYS A 210 15.91 -26.40 12.27
CA LYS A 210 15.61 -27.78 12.68
C LYS A 210 16.08 -28.80 11.63
N ASN A 211 15.83 -28.53 10.35
CA ASN A 211 16.21 -29.43 9.27
C ASN A 211 17.74 -29.56 9.12
N THR A 212 18.51 -28.49 9.33
CA THR A 212 19.98 -28.55 9.32
C THR A 212 20.58 -29.27 10.52
N SER A 213 19.95 -29.21 11.71
CA SER A 213 20.39 -29.94 12.89
C SER A 213 20.09 -31.45 12.86
N PHE A 214 19.28 -31.93 11.90
CA PHE A 214 19.04 -33.36 11.66
C PHE A 214 20.02 -33.96 10.62
N LEU A 215 20.84 -33.13 9.97
CA LEU A 215 21.82 -33.55 8.95
C LEU A 215 23.25 -33.67 9.48
N PHE A 216 23.44 -33.53 10.81
CA PHE A 216 24.67 -33.79 11.56
C PHE A 216 24.35 -34.66 12.77
#